data_AF-A0A6G0TU04-F1
#
_entry.id   AF-A0A6G0TU04-F1
#
_cell.length_a   1.000
_cell.length_b   1.000
_cell.length_c   1.000
_cell.angle_alpha   90.00
_cell.angle_beta   90.00
_cell.angle_gamma   90.00
#
_symmetry.space_group_name_H-M   'P 1'
#
loop_
_entity.id
_entity.type
_entity.pdbx_description
1 polymer ?
#
loop_
_entity_poly.entity_id
_entity_poly.type
_entity_poly.pdbx_seq_one_letter_code
_entity_poly.pdbx_strand_id
1 'polypeptide(L)'
;MDLLKKISFETGINYKIFEHLKTAVKKLRNKLDRYCLIIFDEVSISSSLQFIESIGKIVGFEDLDNNNCSQQFADKAFVFIVRGLRNNSSLATIIKEVIKAVQCTGLNVISTVYDQASSNVAAINRLKKETKDDYLKVGKEYDELSFKINNNKIISLFDVSHLLKGLRNNFITKNLHFTYNNIPKKASWKHLIQFYELDREQSTEEDRLMSKLTDALIYPEKINKIKLSIVAQVFSQRVGAIMKRIAKMTNESTFTEHKIDLEAEDTGKELRSSVTLTSPHWEFWHKTFEVLNSMKNFNQDPIENFFGSIRNHGIRNINPTPANFISSFKSLVIKNLTSSHSIGTNCEEDDCDRVLDNLKEFLFNELPIEKDAAEENDSNCSNIKTIQ
;
A
#
# COMPACT_ATOMS: atom_id res chain seq x y z
N MET A 1 -9.30 -16.52 -31.54
CA MET A 1 -8.17 -17.36 -31.08
C MET A 1 -7.18 -16.47 -30.34
N ASP A 2 -6.72 -16.95 -29.19
CA ASP A 2 -5.94 -16.26 -28.14
C ASP A 2 -4.89 -15.23 -28.61
N LEU A 3 -5.29 -13.96 -28.69
CA LEU A 3 -4.36 -12.83 -28.81
C LEU A 3 -3.35 -12.82 -27.64
N LEU A 4 -3.80 -13.26 -26.47
CA LEU A 4 -2.98 -13.41 -25.26
C LEU A 4 -1.88 -14.47 -25.42
N LYS A 5 -2.05 -15.51 -26.23
CA LYS A 5 -0.99 -16.53 -26.46
C LYS A 5 0.21 -15.97 -27.23
N LYS A 6 0.06 -14.86 -27.98
CA LYS A 6 1.14 -14.25 -28.78
C LYS A 6 2.22 -13.55 -27.93
N ILE A 7 1.93 -13.25 -26.67
CA ILE A 7 2.89 -12.62 -25.75
C ILE A 7 3.43 -13.69 -24.81
N SER A 8 4.64 -14.19 -25.05
CA SER A 8 5.31 -15.07 -24.08
C SER A 8 5.81 -14.25 -22.89
N PHE A 9 5.54 -14.77 -21.69
CA PHE A 9 6.18 -14.33 -20.46
C PHE A 9 6.99 -15.52 -19.98
N GLU A 10 8.31 -15.35 -19.98
CA GLU A 10 9.28 -16.32 -19.49
C GLU A 10 10.08 -15.68 -18.35
N THR A 11 10.83 -16.49 -17.63
CA THR A 11 11.80 -16.01 -16.64
C THR A 11 12.79 -15.05 -17.29
N GLY A 12 13.23 -14.04 -16.54
CA GLY A 12 14.19 -13.05 -17.04
C GLY A 12 13.56 -11.76 -17.56
N ILE A 13 14.34 -11.02 -18.35
CA ILE A 13 13.95 -9.70 -18.86
C ILE A 13 13.03 -9.84 -20.07
N ASN A 14 11.80 -9.34 -19.97
CA ASN A 14 10.89 -9.27 -21.11
C ASN A 14 11.23 -8.07 -22.02
N TYR A 15 12.03 -8.32 -23.06
CA TYR A 15 12.46 -7.28 -23.99
C TYR A 15 11.33 -6.55 -24.71
N LYS A 16 10.18 -7.21 -24.95
CA LYS A 16 9.02 -6.54 -25.58
C LYS A 16 8.46 -5.42 -24.70
N ILE A 17 8.44 -5.62 -23.38
CA ILE A 17 8.06 -4.58 -22.42
C ILE A 17 9.07 -3.43 -22.46
N PHE A 18 10.36 -3.73 -22.56
CA PHE A 18 11.41 -2.71 -22.64
C PHE A 18 11.35 -1.89 -23.93
N GLU A 19 11.06 -2.50 -25.08
CA GLU A 19 10.85 -1.76 -26.33
C GLU A 19 9.65 -0.81 -26.23
N HIS A 20 8.53 -1.28 -25.68
CA HIS A 20 7.39 -0.41 -25.42
C HIS A 20 7.74 0.73 -24.45
N LEU A 21 8.47 0.44 -23.37
CA LEU A 21 8.95 1.45 -22.42
C LEU A 21 9.87 2.48 -23.10
N LYS A 22 10.74 2.07 -24.03
CA LYS A 22 11.57 3.00 -24.81
C LYS A 22 10.69 3.96 -25.62
N THR A 23 9.66 3.47 -26.31
CA THR A 23 8.72 4.33 -27.04
C THR A 23 7.96 5.27 -26.11
N ALA A 24 7.48 4.77 -24.97
CA ALA A 24 6.78 5.60 -23.98
C ALA A 24 7.70 6.70 -23.40
N VAL A 25 8.96 6.38 -23.11
CA VAL A 25 9.95 7.36 -22.59
C VAL A 25 10.30 8.42 -23.63
N LYS A 26 10.33 8.09 -24.93
CA LYS A 26 10.50 9.09 -26.01
C LYS A 26 9.37 10.11 -26.02
N LYS A 27 8.14 9.71 -25.66
CA LYS A 27 6.97 10.60 -25.57
C LYS A 27 7.00 11.53 -24.33
N LEU A 28 7.89 11.29 -23.35
CA LEU A 28 8.02 12.14 -22.16
C LEU A 28 8.74 13.47 -22.48
N ARG A 29 7.98 14.56 -22.47
CA ARG A 29 8.47 15.92 -22.73
C ARG A 29 9.34 16.49 -21.61
N ASN A 30 9.02 16.19 -20.35
CA ASN A 30 9.76 16.72 -19.20
C ASN A 30 10.88 15.75 -18.79
N LYS A 31 12.12 16.24 -18.74
CA LYS A 31 13.30 15.44 -18.33
C LYS A 31 13.15 14.85 -16.92
N LEU A 32 12.43 15.51 -16.02
CA LEU A 32 12.19 15.02 -14.66
C LEU A 32 11.23 13.81 -14.60
N ASP A 33 10.45 13.55 -15.64
CA ASP A 33 9.54 12.39 -15.70
C ASP A 33 10.29 11.10 -16.05
N ARG A 34 11.57 11.20 -16.44
CA ARG A 34 12.43 10.06 -16.78
C ARG A 34 13.08 9.41 -15.56
N TYR A 35 12.96 10.01 -14.38
CA TYR A 35 13.44 9.40 -13.15
C TYR A 35 12.44 8.35 -12.64
N CYS A 36 12.95 7.15 -12.36
CA CYS A 36 12.18 6.04 -11.86
C CYS A 36 12.91 5.33 -10.71
N LEU A 37 12.15 4.55 -9.96
CA LEU A 37 12.64 3.62 -8.96
C LEU A 37 12.54 2.20 -9.50
N ILE A 38 13.51 1.37 -9.14
CA ILE A 38 13.43 -0.08 -9.30
C ILE A 38 13.16 -0.64 -7.91
N ILE A 39 12.05 -1.38 -7.78
CA ILE A 39 11.62 -2.03 -6.55
C ILE A 39 11.66 -3.54 -6.81
N PHE A 40 12.21 -4.31 -5.87
CA PHE A 40 12.28 -5.76 -6.01
C PHE A 40 11.97 -6.46 -4.70
N ASP A 41 11.39 -7.66 -4.79
CA ASP A 41 11.07 -8.51 -3.65
C ASP A 41 10.77 -9.95 -4.12
N GLU A 42 10.76 -10.89 -3.18
CA GLU A 42 10.42 -12.29 -3.42
C GLU A 42 8.97 -12.58 -3.03
N VAL A 43 8.28 -13.38 -3.83
CA VAL A 43 6.96 -13.92 -3.49
C VAL A 43 7.01 -15.43 -3.45
N SER A 44 6.51 -16.01 -2.36
CA SER A 44 6.36 -17.47 -2.24
C SER A 44 5.41 -18.03 -3.29
N ILE A 45 5.80 -19.15 -3.89
CA ILE A 45 5.01 -19.93 -4.84
C ILE A 45 4.95 -21.39 -4.38
N SER A 46 3.91 -22.12 -4.81
CA SER A 46 3.76 -23.54 -4.52
C SER A 46 4.67 -24.37 -5.42
N SER A 47 5.74 -24.94 -4.85
CA SER A 47 6.67 -25.85 -5.55
C SER A 47 5.90 -26.98 -6.25
N SER A 48 5.84 -26.92 -7.58
CA SER A 48 5.12 -27.87 -8.42
C SER A 48 5.61 -27.79 -9.85
N LEU A 49 5.65 -28.93 -10.54
CA LEU A 49 5.96 -29.00 -11.97
C LEU A 49 4.68 -28.95 -12.79
N GLN A 50 4.64 -28.06 -13.78
CA GLN A 50 3.51 -27.92 -14.68
C GLN A 50 4.00 -27.72 -16.10
N PHE A 51 3.40 -28.44 -17.05
CA PHE A 51 3.66 -28.21 -18.46
C PHE A 51 2.74 -27.10 -18.97
N ILE A 52 3.31 -26.00 -19.46
CA ILE A 52 2.56 -24.91 -20.08
C ILE A 52 2.59 -25.13 -21.58
N GLU A 53 1.50 -25.66 -22.12
CA GLU A 53 1.35 -25.99 -23.54
C GLU A 53 1.59 -24.79 -24.46
N SER A 54 1.17 -23.58 -24.07
CA SER A 54 1.30 -22.37 -24.90
C SER A 54 2.74 -21.93 -25.16
N ILE A 55 3.70 -22.36 -24.33
CA ILE A 55 5.13 -22.09 -24.50
C ILE A 55 5.95 -23.38 -24.69
N GLY A 56 5.31 -24.55 -24.66
CA GLY A 56 5.96 -25.85 -24.82
C GLY A 56 7.02 -26.18 -23.75
N LYS A 57 6.90 -25.63 -22.54
CA LYS A 57 7.91 -25.77 -21.47
C LYS A 57 7.32 -26.33 -20.18
N ILE A 58 8.12 -27.11 -19.47
CA ILE A 58 7.86 -27.49 -18.07
C ILE A 58 8.38 -26.36 -17.18
N VAL A 59 7.51 -25.82 -16.33
CA VAL A 59 7.86 -24.80 -15.33
C VAL A 59 7.83 -25.40 -13.92
N GLY A 60 8.61 -24.82 -13.01
CA GLY A 60 8.64 -25.20 -11.60
C GLY A 60 10.00 -25.63 -11.06
N PHE A 61 11.01 -25.69 -11.92
CA PHE A 61 12.41 -25.70 -11.49
C PHE A 61 12.91 -24.29 -11.25
N GLU A 62 13.94 -24.16 -10.42
CA GLU A 62 14.69 -22.93 -10.23
C GLU A 62 15.34 -22.52 -11.56
N ASP A 63 15.06 -21.29 -11.98
CA ASP A 63 15.50 -20.68 -13.23
C ASP A 63 15.93 -19.25 -12.90
N LEU A 64 17.23 -18.98 -13.02
CA LEU A 64 17.84 -17.67 -12.75
C LEU A 64 18.19 -16.92 -14.06
N ASP A 65 17.63 -17.35 -15.20
CA ASP A 65 17.96 -16.87 -16.54
C ASP A 65 19.40 -17.25 -16.98
N ASN A 66 19.76 -17.06 -18.26
CA ASN A 66 21.09 -17.34 -18.83
C ASN A 66 21.63 -18.78 -18.62
N ASN A 67 20.79 -19.80 -18.81
CA ASN A 67 21.12 -21.23 -18.60
C ASN A 67 21.47 -21.61 -17.15
N ASN A 68 21.24 -20.73 -16.18
CA ASN A 68 21.36 -21.05 -14.75
C ASN A 68 20.07 -21.69 -14.24
N CYS A 69 19.72 -22.84 -14.80
CA CYS A 69 18.62 -23.65 -14.32
C CYS A 69 19.16 -24.77 -13.45
N SER A 70 18.62 -24.93 -12.25
CA SER A 70 18.96 -26.05 -11.37
C SER A 70 17.82 -27.07 -11.35
N GLN A 71 18.11 -28.29 -10.90
CA GLN A 71 17.07 -29.32 -10.72
C GLN A 71 16.28 -29.14 -9.41
N GLN A 72 16.50 -28.04 -8.68
CA GLN A 72 15.74 -27.70 -7.48
C GLN A 72 14.36 -27.18 -7.86
N PHE A 73 13.36 -27.46 -7.02
CA PHE A 73 12.04 -26.87 -7.21
C PHE A 73 12.03 -25.40 -6.83
N ALA A 74 11.44 -24.56 -7.66
CA ALA A 74 11.19 -23.17 -7.31
C ALA A 74 10.11 -23.10 -6.22
N ASP A 75 10.44 -22.44 -5.10
CA ASP A 75 9.52 -22.13 -4.00
C ASP A 75 9.27 -20.63 -3.85
N LYS A 76 9.98 -19.81 -4.63
CA LYS A 76 9.83 -18.36 -4.71
C LYS A 76 9.96 -17.85 -6.14
N ALA A 77 9.38 -16.68 -6.40
CA ALA A 77 9.60 -15.89 -7.61
C ALA A 77 10.16 -14.52 -7.23
N PHE A 78 11.25 -14.11 -7.87
CA PHE A 78 11.86 -12.81 -7.66
C PHE A 78 11.35 -11.81 -8.70
N VAL A 79 10.79 -10.69 -8.25
CA VAL A 79 10.07 -9.75 -9.12
C VAL A 79 10.69 -8.37 -9.02
N PHE A 80 10.96 -7.76 -10.17
CA PHE A 80 11.39 -6.36 -10.29
C PHE A 80 10.27 -5.51 -10.90
N ILE A 81 10.04 -4.33 -10.35
CA ILE A 81 9.06 -3.36 -10.81
C ILE A 81 9.74 -2.01 -11.02
N VAL A 82 9.57 -1.44 -12.21
CA VAL A 82 9.98 -0.06 -12.51
C VAL A 82 8.80 0.87 -12.25
N ARG A 83 9.01 1.90 -11.44
CA ARG A 83 7.99 2.88 -11.07
C ARG A 83 8.48 4.30 -11.33
N GLY A 84 7.75 5.07 -12.14
CA GLY A 84 8.04 6.49 -12.34
C GLY A 84 7.90 7.30 -11.04
N LEU A 85 8.79 8.28 -10.82
CA LEU A 85 8.76 9.13 -9.62
C LEU A 85 7.64 10.18 -9.64
N ARG A 86 7.21 10.60 -10.84
CA ARG A 86 6.14 11.59 -11.03
C ARG A 86 4.90 10.90 -11.57
N ASN A 87 3.99 10.54 -10.67
CA ASN A 87 2.63 10.20 -11.07
C ASN A 87 1.87 11.48 -11.38
N ASN A 88 1.40 11.63 -12.61
CA ASN A 88 0.29 12.50 -12.93
C ASN A 88 -0.99 11.90 -12.33
N SER A 89 -1.15 11.93 -11.00
CA SER A 89 -2.42 11.56 -10.40
C SER A 89 -3.45 12.64 -10.77
N SER A 90 -4.27 12.37 -11.77
CA SER A 90 -5.49 13.13 -12.09
C SER A 90 -6.27 13.51 -10.83
N LEU A 91 -6.25 12.65 -9.82
CA LEU A 91 -6.91 12.85 -8.53
C LEU A 91 -6.46 14.12 -7.78
N ALA A 92 -5.18 14.49 -7.77
CA ALA A 92 -4.73 15.72 -7.11
C ALA A 92 -5.30 16.97 -7.81
N THR A 93 -5.39 16.92 -9.14
CA THR A 93 -6.01 17.97 -9.95
C THR A 93 -7.51 18.04 -9.68
N ILE A 94 -8.20 16.90 -9.67
CA ILE A 94 -9.64 16.83 -9.36
C ILE A 94 -9.93 17.36 -7.96
N ILE A 95 -9.17 16.95 -6.94
CA ILE A 95 -9.33 17.46 -5.56
C ILE A 95 -9.17 18.98 -5.55
N LYS A 96 -8.18 19.52 -6.26
CA LYS A 96 -8.00 20.97 -6.37
C LYS A 96 -9.20 21.66 -7.02
N GLU A 97 -9.70 21.13 -8.13
CA GLU A 97 -10.84 21.72 -8.85
C GLU A 97 -12.11 21.71 -8.00
N VAL A 98 -12.40 20.61 -7.31
CA VAL A 98 -13.54 20.50 -6.39
C VAL A 98 -13.41 21.51 -5.24
N ILE A 99 -12.23 21.59 -4.60
CA ILE A 99 -12.01 22.55 -3.51
C ILE A 99 -12.19 23.99 -4.00
N LYS A 100 -11.64 24.32 -5.18
CA LYS A 100 -11.83 25.65 -5.79
C LYS A 100 -13.30 25.94 -6.05
N ALA A 101 -14.04 24.99 -6.63
CA ALA A 101 -15.46 25.14 -6.90
C ALA A 101 -16.27 25.36 -5.62
N VAL A 102 -15.99 24.61 -4.55
CA VAL A 102 -16.63 24.80 -3.24
C VAL A 102 -16.29 26.18 -2.67
N GLN A 103 -15.03 26.62 -2.75
CA GLN A 103 -14.63 27.96 -2.29
C GLN A 103 -15.32 29.08 -3.07
N CYS A 104 -15.58 28.90 -4.37
CA CYS A 104 -16.33 29.87 -5.18
C CYS A 104 -17.78 30.08 -4.70
N THR A 105 -18.35 29.12 -3.95
CA THR A 105 -19.68 29.29 -3.35
C THR A 105 -19.69 30.18 -2.09
N GLY A 106 -18.51 30.60 -1.61
CA GLY A 106 -18.35 31.34 -0.35
C GLY A 106 -18.08 30.44 0.86
N LEU A 107 -18.06 29.10 0.69
CA LEU A 107 -17.74 28.15 1.75
C LEU A 107 -16.23 28.09 2.01
N ASN A 108 -15.84 28.09 3.30
CA ASN A 108 -14.44 27.91 3.69
C ASN A 108 -14.12 26.43 3.95
N VAL A 109 -13.32 25.82 3.07
CA VAL A 109 -12.85 24.44 3.24
C VAL A 109 -11.73 24.39 4.27
N ILE A 110 -11.98 23.77 5.42
CA ILE A 110 -11.02 23.70 6.54
C ILE A 110 -10.16 22.43 6.47
N SER A 111 -10.74 21.30 6.03
CA SER A 111 -10.05 20.02 5.99
C SER A 111 -10.55 19.10 4.87
N THR A 112 -9.74 18.10 4.54
CA THR A 112 -10.12 16.95 3.74
C THR A 112 -10.02 15.68 4.58
N VAL A 113 -10.92 14.73 4.35
CA VAL A 113 -10.91 13.40 4.98
C VAL A 113 -10.83 12.35 3.87
N TYR A 114 -9.87 11.44 3.96
CA TYR A 114 -9.63 10.41 2.94
C TYR A 114 -9.10 9.11 3.57
N ASP A 115 -9.31 7.97 2.91
CA ASP A 115 -8.79 6.68 3.40
C ASP A 115 -7.28 6.51 3.13
N GLN A 116 -6.73 5.35 3.51
CA GLN A 116 -5.30 5.05 3.29
C GLN A 116 -5.00 4.45 1.91
N ALA A 117 -5.90 4.58 0.92
CA ALA A 117 -5.61 4.10 -0.43
C ALA A 117 -4.39 4.84 -1.00
N SER A 118 -3.49 4.09 -1.64
CA SER A 118 -2.20 4.61 -2.14
C SER A 118 -2.38 5.75 -3.15
N SER A 119 -3.47 5.75 -3.92
CA SER A 119 -3.86 6.84 -4.83
C SER A 119 -4.20 8.13 -4.07
N ASN A 120 -4.99 8.04 -3.00
CA ASN A 120 -5.39 9.18 -2.18
C ASN A 120 -4.18 9.77 -1.44
N VAL A 121 -3.35 8.91 -0.83
CA VAL A 121 -2.10 9.32 -0.17
C VAL A 121 -1.17 10.03 -1.15
N ALA A 122 -0.97 9.47 -2.35
CA ALA A 122 -0.11 10.08 -3.36
C ALA A 122 -0.64 11.45 -3.83
N ALA A 123 -1.95 11.57 -4.02
CA ALA A 123 -2.58 12.82 -4.42
C ALA A 123 -2.38 13.92 -3.35
N ILE A 124 -2.65 13.61 -2.09
CA ILE A 124 -2.48 14.56 -0.98
C ILE A 124 -1.00 14.93 -0.78
N ASN A 125 -0.09 13.97 -0.84
CA ASN A 125 1.35 14.23 -0.74
C ASN A 125 1.86 15.16 -1.85
N ARG A 126 1.28 15.06 -3.04
CA ARG A 126 1.57 16.00 -4.13
C ARG A 126 1.10 17.43 -3.78
N LEU A 127 -0.12 17.60 -3.27
CA LEU A 127 -0.63 18.92 -2.85
C LEU A 127 0.23 19.53 -1.74
N LYS A 128 0.64 18.71 -0.78
CA LYS A 128 1.56 19.06 0.29
C LYS A 128 2.92 19.51 -0.25
N LYS A 129 3.49 18.75 -1.18
CA LYS A 129 4.77 19.08 -1.82
C LYS A 129 4.71 20.42 -2.55
N GLU A 130 3.69 20.64 -3.37
CA GLU A 130 3.51 21.91 -4.09
C GLU A 130 3.39 23.09 -3.11
N THR A 131 2.67 22.91 -2.00
CA THR A 131 2.57 23.93 -0.94
C THR A 131 3.92 24.19 -0.27
N LYS A 132 4.67 23.12 0.05
CA LYS A 132 6.01 23.21 0.64
C LYS A 132 6.97 23.97 -0.27
N ASP A 133 6.97 23.66 -1.57
CA ASP A 133 7.81 24.32 -2.57
C ASP A 133 7.50 25.83 -2.65
N ASP A 134 6.23 26.22 -2.55
CA ASP A 134 5.83 27.63 -2.53
C ASP A 134 6.21 28.34 -1.22
N TYR A 135 6.16 27.64 -0.08
CA TYR A 135 6.55 28.22 1.21
C TYR A 135 8.06 28.42 1.30
N LEU A 136 8.85 27.49 0.77
CA LEU A 136 10.30 27.57 0.69
C LEU A 136 10.76 28.78 -0.12
N LYS A 137 10.10 29.10 -1.24
CA LYS A 137 10.41 30.29 -2.06
C LYS A 137 10.22 31.61 -1.29
N VAL A 138 9.29 31.63 -0.34
CA VAL A 138 8.91 32.83 0.44
C VAL A 138 9.54 32.81 1.85
N GLY A 139 10.37 31.82 2.17
CA GLY A 139 11.04 31.69 3.47
C GLY A 139 10.08 31.42 4.63
N LYS A 140 8.91 30.81 4.36
CA LYS A 140 7.88 30.55 5.38
C LYS A 140 7.97 29.11 5.91
N GLU A 141 7.74 28.93 7.21
CA GLU A 141 7.66 27.61 7.82
C GLU A 141 6.43 26.82 7.33
N TYR A 142 6.66 25.57 6.96
CA TYR A 142 5.66 24.69 6.37
C TYR A 142 5.13 23.66 7.40
N ASP A 143 3.80 23.60 7.52
CA ASP A 143 3.11 22.61 8.36
C ASP A 143 2.79 21.35 7.54
N GLU A 144 3.42 20.23 7.89
CA GLU A 144 3.30 18.94 7.21
C GLU A 144 1.88 18.33 7.23
N LEU A 145 1.00 18.77 8.14
CA LEU A 145 -0.38 18.30 8.22
C LEU A 145 -1.31 18.98 7.22
N SER A 146 -0.83 20.00 6.50
CA SER A 146 -1.69 20.86 5.68
C SER A 146 -1.18 21.04 4.26
N PHE A 147 -2.08 21.41 3.35
CA PHE A 147 -1.76 21.94 2.03
C PHE A 147 -2.55 23.20 1.76
N LYS A 148 -2.17 23.97 0.73
CA LYS A 148 -2.74 25.29 0.42
C LYS A 148 -3.43 25.28 -0.93
N ILE A 149 -4.66 25.81 -0.98
CA ILE A 149 -5.41 26.08 -2.21
C ILE A 149 -6.07 27.46 -2.09
N ASN A 150 -5.91 28.31 -3.11
CA ASN A 150 -6.43 29.69 -3.15
C ASN A 150 -6.14 30.51 -1.87
N ASN A 151 -4.91 30.41 -1.35
CA ASN A 151 -4.51 31.02 -0.09
C ASN A 151 -5.11 30.46 1.21
N ASN A 152 -6.02 29.50 1.15
CA ASN A 152 -6.55 28.86 2.35
C ASN A 152 -5.72 27.63 2.72
N LYS A 153 -5.40 27.50 4.01
CA LYS A 153 -4.75 26.33 4.60
C LYS A 153 -5.79 25.26 4.87
N ILE A 154 -5.58 24.07 4.32
CA ILE A 154 -6.50 22.93 4.42
C ILE A 154 -5.79 21.78 5.12
N ILE A 155 -6.38 21.31 6.22
CA ILE A 155 -5.83 20.21 7.01
C ILE A 155 -6.16 18.87 6.34
N SER A 156 -5.16 18.04 6.15
CA SER A 156 -5.30 16.72 5.55
C SER A 156 -5.48 15.67 6.64
N LEU A 157 -6.67 15.07 6.74
CA LEU A 157 -7.00 14.06 7.75
C LEU A 157 -7.25 12.70 7.10
N PHE A 158 -6.75 11.65 7.75
CA PHE A 158 -7.13 10.28 7.42
C PHE A 158 -8.48 9.94 8.03
N ASP A 159 -9.25 9.09 7.36
CA ASP A 159 -10.44 8.48 7.92
C ASP A 159 -10.06 7.57 9.10
N VAL A 160 -10.44 8.01 10.31
CA VAL A 160 -10.21 7.32 11.58
C VAL A 160 -10.74 5.88 11.56
N SER A 161 -11.84 5.65 10.86
CA SER A 161 -12.42 4.31 10.74
C SER A 161 -11.49 3.35 9.99
N HIS A 162 -10.89 3.81 8.90
CA HIS A 162 -9.92 3.03 8.13
C HIS A 162 -8.60 2.87 8.89
N LEU A 163 -8.17 3.90 9.64
CA LEU A 163 -7.01 3.80 10.53
C LEU A 163 -7.16 2.69 11.57
N LEU A 164 -8.31 2.65 12.27
CA LEU A 164 -8.58 1.61 13.28
C LEU A 164 -8.61 0.21 12.65
N LYS A 165 -9.20 0.07 11.45
CA LYS A 165 -9.16 -1.19 10.70
C LYS A 165 -7.73 -1.60 10.34
N GLY A 166 -6.91 -0.66 9.88
CA GLY A 166 -5.49 -0.89 9.57
C GLY A 166 -4.72 -1.35 10.80
N LEU A 167 -4.90 -0.65 11.93
CA LEU A 167 -4.31 -1.01 13.23
C LEU A 167 -4.67 -2.44 13.62
N ARG A 168 -5.96 -2.80 13.60
CA ARG A 168 -6.43 -4.16 13.90
C ARG A 168 -5.78 -5.19 12.99
N ASN A 169 -5.82 -4.97 11.68
CA ASN A 169 -5.33 -5.96 10.71
C ASN A 169 -3.83 -6.22 10.89
N ASN A 170 -3.05 -5.17 11.15
CA ASN A 170 -1.64 -5.29 11.46
C ASN A 170 -1.42 -5.98 12.81
N PHE A 171 -2.21 -5.66 13.83
CA PHE A 171 -2.04 -6.23 15.16
C PHE A 171 -2.40 -7.73 15.21
N ILE A 172 -3.37 -8.19 14.40
CA ILE A 172 -3.72 -9.61 14.26
C ILE A 172 -2.54 -10.43 13.75
N THR A 173 -1.77 -9.90 12.79
CA THR A 173 -0.72 -10.66 12.09
C THR A 173 0.68 -10.36 12.58
N LYS A 174 0.91 -9.20 13.21
CA LYS A 174 2.21 -8.71 13.64
C LYS A 174 2.24 -8.40 15.13
N ASN A 175 3.41 -8.58 15.73
CA ASN A 175 3.66 -8.14 17.10
C ASN A 175 4.11 -6.68 17.10
N LEU A 176 3.50 -5.88 17.97
CA LEU A 176 3.89 -4.50 18.17
C LEU A 176 5.03 -4.45 19.18
N HIS A 177 6.18 -3.91 18.77
CA HIS A 177 7.29 -3.62 19.66
C HIS A 177 7.34 -2.11 19.87
N PHE A 178 7.39 -1.68 21.13
CA PHE A 178 7.38 -0.27 21.50
C PHE A 178 8.17 -0.07 22.79
N THR A 179 8.59 1.15 23.04
CA THR A 179 9.21 1.52 24.31
C THR A 179 8.20 2.28 25.15
N TYR A 180 8.02 1.88 26.40
CA TYR A 180 7.20 2.58 27.37
C TYR A 180 8.01 2.75 28.65
N ASN A 181 8.07 3.96 29.21
CA ASN A 181 8.93 4.29 30.36
C ASN A 181 10.40 3.82 30.19
N ASN A 182 10.96 3.95 28.98
CA ASN A 182 12.29 3.46 28.60
C ASN A 182 12.49 1.94 28.66
N ILE A 183 11.42 1.16 28.81
CA ILE A 183 11.46 -0.30 28.83
C ILE A 183 10.92 -0.84 27.50
N PRO A 184 11.64 -1.76 26.83
CA PRO A 184 11.13 -2.40 25.63
C PRO A 184 9.97 -3.32 25.98
N LYS A 185 8.85 -3.13 25.29
CA LYS A 185 7.60 -3.87 25.47
C LYS A 185 7.17 -4.51 24.17
N LYS A 186 6.37 -5.57 24.31
CA LYS A 186 5.78 -6.30 23.20
C LYS A 186 4.29 -6.48 23.45
N ALA A 187 3.47 -6.03 22.52
CA ALA A 187 2.06 -6.37 22.47
C ALA A 187 1.80 -7.33 21.30
N SER A 188 0.92 -8.30 21.52
CA SER A 188 0.52 -9.25 20.50
C SER A 188 -0.98 -9.52 20.56
N TRP A 189 -1.58 -9.89 19.44
CA TRP A 189 -2.99 -10.34 19.43
C TRP A 189 -3.22 -11.56 20.32
N LYS A 190 -2.18 -12.37 20.59
CA LYS A 190 -2.27 -13.50 21.51
C LYS A 190 -2.64 -13.07 22.92
N HIS A 191 -2.19 -11.90 23.38
CA HIS A 191 -2.57 -11.39 24.69
C HIS A 191 -4.07 -11.11 24.78
N LEU A 192 -4.70 -10.68 23.68
CA LEU A 192 -6.15 -10.48 23.61
C LEU A 192 -6.92 -11.81 23.63
N ILE A 193 -6.41 -12.84 22.94
CA ILE A 193 -7.00 -14.19 22.95
C ILE A 193 -6.92 -14.77 24.37
N GLN A 194 -5.74 -14.75 24.99
CA GLN A 194 -5.54 -15.23 26.36
C GLN A 194 -6.47 -14.53 27.35
N PHE A 195 -6.58 -13.20 27.26
CA PHE A 195 -7.50 -12.45 28.10
C PHE A 195 -8.96 -12.85 27.90
N TYR A 196 -9.37 -13.02 26.64
CA TYR A 196 -10.74 -13.41 26.30
C TYR A 196 -11.08 -14.81 26.81
N GLU A 197 -10.14 -15.75 26.72
CA GLU A 197 -10.29 -17.13 27.21
C GLU A 197 -10.36 -17.15 28.73
N LEU A 198 -9.47 -16.44 29.43
CA LEU A 198 -9.51 -16.30 30.89
C LEU A 198 -10.83 -15.70 31.38
N ASP A 199 -11.30 -14.62 30.75
CA ASP A 199 -12.59 -13.99 31.09
C ASP A 199 -13.77 -14.92 30.82
N ARG A 200 -13.69 -15.80 29.81
CA ARG A 200 -14.73 -16.81 29.55
C ARG A 200 -14.71 -17.97 30.53
N GLU A 201 -13.54 -18.47 30.88
CA GLU A 201 -13.37 -19.63 31.76
C GLU A 201 -13.67 -19.31 33.22
N GLN A 202 -13.34 -18.09 33.67
CA GLN A 202 -13.57 -17.66 35.05
C GLN A 202 -14.97 -17.09 35.30
N SER A 203 -15.83 -17.02 34.29
CA SER A 203 -17.18 -16.46 34.41
C SER A 203 -18.23 -17.56 34.38
N THR A 204 -19.19 -17.52 35.31
CA THR A 204 -20.53 -18.11 35.13
C THR A 204 -21.31 -17.24 34.12
N GLU A 205 -22.30 -17.81 33.42
CA GLU A 205 -22.92 -17.20 32.22
C GLU A 205 -23.40 -15.73 32.38
N GLU A 206 -23.66 -15.26 33.61
CA GLU A 206 -24.14 -13.90 33.91
C GLU A 206 -23.08 -12.91 34.44
N ASP A 207 -21.90 -13.37 34.88
CA ASP A 207 -20.92 -12.52 35.59
C ASP A 207 -19.74 -12.05 34.72
N ARG A 208 -19.86 -12.25 33.40
CA ARG A 208 -18.75 -12.00 32.47
C ARG A 208 -18.34 -10.53 32.41
N LEU A 209 -17.08 -10.24 32.75
CA LEU A 209 -16.56 -8.86 32.80
C LEU A 209 -16.64 -8.19 31.42
N MET A 210 -16.39 -8.96 30.35
CA MET A 210 -16.41 -8.55 28.94
C MET A 210 -17.54 -9.19 28.11
N SER A 211 -18.79 -9.02 28.54
CA SER A 211 -19.97 -9.50 27.81
C SER A 211 -20.10 -9.04 26.34
N LYS A 212 -19.46 -7.92 25.96
CA LYS A 212 -19.46 -7.41 24.57
C LYS A 212 -18.40 -8.03 23.67
N LEU A 213 -17.34 -8.62 24.25
CA LEU A 213 -16.36 -9.35 23.46
C LEU A 213 -16.96 -10.70 23.07
N THR A 214 -16.84 -11.08 21.80
CA THR A 214 -17.39 -12.31 21.26
C THR A 214 -16.35 -13.00 20.40
N ASP A 215 -16.58 -14.26 20.06
CA ASP A 215 -15.71 -15.05 19.22
C ASP A 215 -15.38 -14.34 17.90
N ALA A 216 -16.38 -13.67 17.31
CA ALA A 216 -16.25 -12.91 16.05
C ALA A 216 -15.41 -11.62 16.17
N LEU A 217 -15.03 -11.22 17.39
CA LEU A 217 -14.18 -10.05 17.67
C LEU A 217 -12.72 -10.43 17.91
N ILE A 218 -12.48 -11.64 18.41
CA ILE A 218 -11.17 -12.05 18.96
C ILE A 218 -10.48 -13.08 18.08
N TYR A 219 -11.20 -14.10 17.62
CA TYR A 219 -10.59 -15.20 16.87
C TYR A 219 -10.37 -14.82 15.41
N PRO A 220 -9.11 -14.78 14.90
CA PRO A 220 -8.79 -14.30 13.55
C PRO A 220 -9.61 -14.94 12.42
N GLU A 221 -9.94 -16.22 12.55
CA GLU A 221 -10.74 -17.00 11.61
C GLU A 221 -12.24 -16.67 11.63
N LYS A 222 -12.73 -16.10 12.73
CA LYS A 222 -14.13 -15.67 12.90
C LYS A 222 -14.32 -14.17 12.69
N ILE A 223 -13.24 -13.39 12.60
CA ILE A 223 -13.31 -11.93 12.44
C ILE A 223 -13.85 -11.54 11.05
N ASN A 224 -15.00 -10.87 11.04
CA ASN A 224 -15.47 -10.16 9.85
C ASN A 224 -14.66 -8.87 9.66
N LYS A 225 -13.70 -8.90 8.72
CA LYS A 225 -12.77 -7.79 8.47
C LYS A 225 -13.46 -6.48 8.01
N ILE A 226 -14.73 -6.52 7.60
CA ILE A 226 -15.46 -5.37 7.03
C ILE A 226 -16.14 -4.49 8.09
N LYS A 227 -16.72 -5.08 9.14
CA LYS A 227 -17.51 -4.33 10.14
C LYS A 227 -16.62 -3.51 11.08
N LEU A 228 -16.89 -2.20 11.18
CA LEU A 228 -16.11 -1.24 11.97
C LEU A 228 -16.47 -1.24 13.46
N SER A 229 -17.75 -1.41 13.80
CA SER A 229 -18.24 -1.45 15.20
C SER A 229 -17.55 -2.51 16.05
N ILE A 230 -16.98 -3.52 15.40
CA ILE A 230 -16.21 -4.64 15.94
C ILE A 230 -14.83 -4.19 16.45
N VAL A 231 -14.18 -3.21 15.81
CA VAL A 231 -12.78 -2.83 16.11
C VAL A 231 -12.68 -1.94 17.35
N ALA A 232 -13.59 -0.98 17.48
CA ALA A 232 -13.59 -0.03 18.59
C ALA A 232 -13.88 -0.71 19.96
N GLN A 233 -14.56 -1.87 19.95
CA GLN A 233 -14.83 -2.62 21.17
C GLN A 233 -13.57 -3.32 21.70
N VAL A 234 -12.75 -3.90 20.82
CA VAL A 234 -11.49 -4.57 21.18
C VAL A 234 -10.49 -3.56 21.74
N PHE A 235 -10.33 -2.41 21.10
CA PHE A 235 -9.43 -1.34 21.57
C PHE A 235 -10.10 -0.37 22.55
N SER A 236 -11.08 -0.85 23.33
CA SER A 236 -11.75 -0.01 24.30
C SER A 236 -10.96 0.11 25.60
N GLN A 237 -11.14 1.25 26.27
CA GLN A 237 -10.55 1.50 27.59
C GLN A 237 -10.88 0.38 28.60
N ARG A 238 -12.10 -0.17 28.55
CA ARG A 238 -12.56 -1.19 29.49
C ARG A 238 -11.79 -2.50 29.30
N VAL A 239 -11.51 -2.89 28.06
CA VAL A 239 -10.68 -4.06 27.73
C VAL A 239 -9.28 -3.86 28.28
N GLY A 240 -8.63 -2.74 27.98
CA GLY A 240 -7.28 -2.45 28.48
C GLY A 240 -7.19 -2.43 30.02
N ALA A 241 -8.15 -1.79 30.69
CA ALA A 241 -8.16 -1.68 32.16
C ALA A 241 -8.35 -3.04 32.85
N ILE A 242 -9.21 -3.92 32.33
CA ILE A 242 -9.46 -5.23 32.94
C ILE A 242 -8.34 -6.21 32.59
N MET A 243 -7.84 -6.20 31.36
CA MET A 243 -6.63 -6.95 30.98
C MET A 243 -5.48 -6.69 31.96
N LYS A 244 -5.24 -5.42 32.25
CA LYS A 244 -4.26 -4.97 33.22
C LYS A 244 -4.56 -5.46 34.64
N ARG A 245 -5.80 -5.31 35.10
CA ARG A 245 -6.20 -5.75 36.44
C ARG A 245 -5.95 -7.25 36.63
N ILE A 246 -6.35 -8.05 35.65
CA ILE A 246 -6.11 -9.50 35.65
C ILE A 246 -4.60 -9.76 35.67
N ALA A 247 -3.83 -9.14 34.77
CA ALA A 247 -2.37 -9.30 34.72
C ALA A 247 -1.67 -9.02 36.07
N LYS A 248 -2.08 -7.96 36.79
CA LYS A 248 -1.56 -7.63 38.13
C LYS A 248 -1.92 -8.70 39.16
N MET A 249 -3.18 -9.14 39.18
CA MET A 249 -3.66 -10.18 40.09
C MET A 249 -2.94 -11.52 39.85
N THR A 250 -2.76 -11.93 38.60
CA THR A 250 -2.09 -13.20 38.25
C THR A 250 -0.59 -13.18 38.58
N ASN A 251 0.06 -12.01 38.57
CA ASN A 251 1.47 -11.88 38.91
C ASN A 251 1.74 -11.83 40.42
N GLU A 252 0.76 -11.40 41.22
CA GLU A 252 0.86 -11.31 42.69
C GLU A 252 0.44 -12.62 43.39
N SER A 253 -0.35 -13.49 42.74
CA SER A 253 -0.70 -14.81 43.26
C SER A 253 0.35 -15.87 42.93
N THR A 254 0.83 -16.61 43.93
CA THR A 254 1.71 -17.80 43.81
C THR A 254 1.07 -19.00 43.10
N PHE A 255 -0.06 -18.81 42.40
CA PHE A 255 -0.79 -19.85 41.68
C PHE A 255 -1.09 -19.39 40.25
N THR A 256 -0.75 -20.26 39.30
CA THR A 256 -1.09 -20.27 37.86
C THR A 256 0.00 -19.79 36.86
N GLU A 257 0.25 -20.64 35.87
CA GLU A 257 1.39 -20.68 34.93
C GLU A 257 1.37 -19.62 33.80
N HIS A 258 0.55 -18.58 33.86
CA HIS A 258 0.40 -17.65 32.72
C HIS A 258 0.46 -16.18 33.16
N LYS A 259 1.65 -15.58 33.06
CA LYS A 259 1.95 -14.18 33.41
C LYS A 259 1.72 -13.21 32.24
N ILE A 260 1.15 -12.03 32.53
CA ILE A 260 1.06 -10.89 31.60
C ILE A 260 1.60 -9.62 32.30
N ASP A 261 2.28 -8.73 31.57
CA ASP A 261 3.11 -7.63 32.05
C ASP A 261 2.37 -6.50 32.83
N LEU A 262 3.05 -5.88 33.80
CA LEU A 262 2.56 -4.91 34.81
C LEU A 262 2.33 -3.48 34.28
N GLU A 263 2.76 -3.15 33.06
CA GLU A 263 2.86 -1.75 32.60
C GLU A 263 1.56 -1.06 32.13
N ALA A 264 0.39 -1.71 32.17
CA ALA A 264 -0.84 -1.09 31.69
C ALA A 264 -1.51 -0.11 32.70
N GLU A 265 -0.71 0.52 33.59
CA GLU A 265 -0.96 1.55 34.63
C GLU A 265 -2.21 2.44 34.45
N ASP A 266 -2.32 3.07 33.27
CA ASP A 266 -2.57 4.52 33.29
C ASP A 266 -3.72 5.04 32.41
N THR A 267 -4.81 4.28 32.24
CA THR A 267 -5.88 4.67 31.28
C THR A 267 -7.29 4.75 31.89
N GLY A 268 -7.47 5.53 32.95
CA GLY A 268 -8.77 5.69 33.65
C GLY A 268 -9.44 7.08 33.49
N LYS A 269 -10.58 7.14 32.79
CA LYS A 269 -11.61 8.20 32.77
C LYS A 269 -11.29 9.64 32.28
N GLU A 270 -10.07 10.14 32.30
CA GLU A 270 -9.80 11.56 31.97
C GLU A 270 -10.14 11.98 30.52
N LEU A 271 -10.06 11.05 29.57
CA LEU A 271 -10.19 11.31 28.13
C LEU A 271 -11.60 11.05 27.57
N ARG A 272 -12.61 10.91 28.42
CA ARG A 272 -14.02 10.73 27.99
C ARG A 272 -14.76 12.07 27.89
N SER A 273 -14.07 13.09 27.40
CA SER A 273 -14.58 14.46 27.20
C SER A 273 -14.17 14.97 25.81
N SER A 274 -14.84 16.01 25.31
CA SER A 274 -14.41 16.65 24.06
C SER A 274 -13.03 17.30 24.24
N VAL A 275 -12.22 17.31 23.17
CA VAL A 275 -10.94 18.01 23.18
C VAL A 275 -11.18 19.52 23.32
N THR A 276 -10.65 20.10 24.39
CA THR A 276 -10.60 21.55 24.65
C THR A 276 -9.16 22.01 24.77
N LEU A 277 -8.91 23.32 24.73
CA LEU A 277 -7.55 23.88 24.86
C LEU A 277 -6.85 23.51 26.18
N THR A 278 -7.61 23.20 27.23
CA THR A 278 -7.10 22.86 28.56
C THR A 278 -7.27 21.37 28.89
N SER A 279 -7.58 20.55 27.90
CA SER A 279 -7.95 19.16 28.13
C SER A 279 -6.73 18.26 28.37
N PRO A 280 -6.83 17.23 29.23
CA PRO A 280 -5.75 16.24 29.44
C PRO A 280 -5.37 15.47 28.16
N HIS A 281 -6.20 15.54 27.11
CA HIS A 281 -5.87 15.00 25.79
C HIS A 281 -4.53 15.48 25.26
N TRP A 282 -4.13 16.74 25.49
CA TRP A 282 -2.87 17.26 24.94
C TRP A 282 -1.65 16.53 25.52
N GLU A 283 -1.60 16.36 26.84
CA GLU A 283 -0.53 15.62 27.51
C GLU A 283 -0.54 14.14 27.10
N PHE A 284 -1.73 13.53 27.02
CA PHE A 284 -1.88 12.16 26.53
C PHE A 284 -1.34 12.00 25.10
N TRP A 285 -1.66 12.93 24.19
CA TRP A 285 -1.17 12.89 22.81
C TRP A 285 0.35 13.03 22.76
N HIS A 286 0.95 13.93 23.54
CA HIS A 286 2.41 14.08 23.60
C HIS A 286 3.10 12.79 24.03
N LYS A 287 2.65 12.16 25.12
CA LYS A 287 3.17 10.85 25.57
C LYS A 287 2.94 9.76 24.52
N THR A 288 1.78 9.75 23.89
CA THR A 288 1.44 8.78 22.84
C THR A 288 2.32 8.94 21.60
N PHE A 289 2.67 10.18 21.22
CA PHE A 289 3.56 10.44 20.08
C PHE A 289 4.95 9.83 20.27
N GLU A 290 5.51 9.90 21.47
CA GLU A 290 6.80 9.25 21.78
C GLU A 290 6.74 7.74 21.56
N VAL A 291 5.66 7.11 22.03
CA VAL A 291 5.41 5.67 21.84
C VAL A 291 5.22 5.34 20.36
N LEU A 292 4.37 6.10 19.64
CA LEU A 292 4.10 5.89 18.21
C LEU A 292 5.37 6.05 17.36
N ASN A 293 6.22 7.03 17.66
CA ASN A 293 7.48 7.26 16.96
C ASN A 293 8.52 6.16 17.23
N SER A 294 8.42 5.46 18.36
CA SER A 294 9.26 4.29 18.65
C SER A 294 8.85 3.04 17.86
N MET A 295 7.65 3.03 17.27
CA MET A 295 7.14 1.88 16.51
C MET A 295 7.88 1.74 15.18
N LYS A 296 8.48 0.58 14.94
CA LYS A 296 9.15 0.28 13.67
C LYS A 296 8.24 -0.55 12.76
N ASN A 297 8.00 -0.07 11.54
CA ASN A 297 7.54 -0.87 10.40
C ASN A 297 8.19 -0.34 9.10
N PHE A 298 8.93 -1.20 8.41
CA PHE A 298 9.52 -0.93 7.10
C PHE A 298 8.44 -1.07 6.00
N ASN A 299 8.40 -0.19 5.00
CA ASN A 299 7.39 -0.20 3.94
C ASN A 299 7.91 -0.81 2.63
N GLN A 300 7.36 -1.97 2.25
CA GLN A 300 7.45 -2.59 0.91
C GLN A 300 6.10 -2.52 0.16
N ASP A 301 5.22 -1.59 0.56
CA ASP A 301 3.80 -1.58 0.17
C ASP A 301 3.52 -1.66 -1.35
N PRO A 302 4.27 -0.99 -2.26
CA PRO A 302 3.96 -1.07 -3.68
C PRO A 302 4.11 -2.48 -4.28
N ILE A 303 5.14 -3.22 -3.87
CA ILE A 303 5.39 -4.57 -4.38
C ILE A 303 4.53 -5.61 -3.64
N GLU A 304 4.29 -5.41 -2.35
CA GLU A 304 3.33 -6.21 -1.58
C GLU A 304 1.89 -6.08 -2.10
N ASN A 305 1.47 -4.89 -2.51
CA ASN A 305 0.16 -4.68 -3.16
C ASN A 305 0.08 -5.38 -4.53
N PHE A 306 1.18 -5.45 -5.28
CA PHE A 306 1.26 -6.18 -6.53
C PHE A 306 1.16 -7.70 -6.29
N PHE A 307 1.89 -8.23 -5.31
CA PHE A 307 1.76 -9.63 -4.88
C PHE A 307 0.35 -9.96 -4.37
N GLY A 308 -0.27 -9.05 -3.62
CA GLY A 308 -1.68 -9.17 -3.23
C GLY A 308 -2.63 -9.25 -4.42
N SER A 309 -2.36 -8.50 -5.49
CA SER A 309 -3.16 -8.53 -6.73
C SER A 309 -3.00 -9.86 -7.47
N ILE A 310 -1.78 -10.42 -7.51
CA ILE A 310 -1.53 -11.76 -8.06
C ILE A 310 -2.31 -12.82 -7.28
N ARG A 311 -2.24 -12.80 -5.95
CA ARG A 311 -2.95 -13.77 -5.08
C ARG A 311 -4.47 -13.65 -5.17
N ASN A 312 -5.01 -12.51 -5.60
CA ASN A 312 -6.46 -12.31 -5.76
C ASN A 312 -6.98 -12.62 -7.17
N HIS A 313 -6.10 -12.87 -8.15
CA HIS A 313 -6.50 -13.13 -9.53
C HIS A 313 -7.09 -14.56 -9.67
N GLY A 314 -8.28 -14.67 -10.28
CA GLY A 314 -8.83 -15.97 -10.71
C GLY A 314 -9.35 -16.92 -9.61
N ILE A 315 -9.75 -16.41 -8.44
CA ILE A 315 -10.16 -17.10 -7.19
C ILE A 315 -9.01 -17.13 -6.18
N ARG A 316 -9.06 -16.20 -5.21
CA ARG A 316 -8.18 -16.02 -4.04
C ARG A 316 -7.18 -17.17 -3.77
N ASN A 317 -6.07 -17.16 -4.51
CA ASN A 317 -5.01 -18.16 -4.46
C ASN A 317 -3.84 -17.63 -3.63
N ILE A 318 -3.83 -17.96 -2.34
CA ILE A 318 -2.87 -17.43 -1.37
C ILE A 318 -1.43 -17.89 -1.61
N ASN A 319 -1.21 -18.97 -2.39
CA ASN A 319 0.09 -19.51 -2.74
C ASN A 319 0.07 -20.10 -4.18
N PRO A 320 0.23 -19.27 -5.22
CA PRO A 320 0.07 -19.72 -6.60
C PRO A 320 1.16 -20.71 -7.02
N THR A 321 0.83 -21.64 -7.90
CA THR A 321 1.82 -22.48 -8.60
C THR A 321 2.60 -21.63 -9.61
N PRO A 322 3.79 -22.05 -10.05
CA PRO A 322 4.57 -21.30 -11.05
C PRO A 322 3.75 -20.91 -12.29
N ALA A 323 2.96 -21.82 -12.85
CA ALA A 323 2.13 -21.49 -14.02
C ALA A 323 1.01 -20.49 -13.70
N ASN A 324 0.36 -20.63 -12.55
CA ASN A 324 -0.68 -19.69 -12.10
C ASN A 324 -0.10 -18.30 -11.83
N PHE A 325 1.11 -18.25 -11.27
CA PHE A 325 1.86 -17.03 -11.06
C PHE A 325 2.16 -16.34 -12.40
N ILE A 326 2.75 -17.06 -13.37
CA ILE A 326 3.05 -16.54 -14.72
C ILE A 326 1.78 -16.02 -15.40
N SER A 327 0.68 -16.80 -15.36
CA SER A 327 -0.59 -16.43 -15.97
C SER A 327 -1.21 -15.17 -15.35
N SER A 328 -1.20 -15.07 -14.02
CA SER A 328 -1.74 -13.90 -13.29
C SER A 328 -0.86 -12.67 -13.50
N PHE A 329 0.46 -12.83 -13.46
CA PHE A 329 1.43 -11.78 -13.73
C PHE A 329 1.23 -11.21 -15.13
N LYS A 330 1.17 -12.07 -16.15
CA LYS A 330 0.90 -11.71 -17.54
C LYS A 330 -0.41 -10.94 -17.69
N SER A 331 -1.49 -11.43 -17.08
CA SER A 331 -2.80 -10.79 -17.15
C SER A 331 -2.81 -9.41 -16.51
N LEU A 332 -2.13 -9.23 -15.37
CA LEU A 332 -2.02 -7.93 -14.69
C LEU A 332 -1.16 -6.93 -15.48
N VAL A 333 -0.06 -7.38 -16.08
CA VAL A 333 0.78 -6.53 -16.94
C VAL A 333 -0.01 -6.06 -18.16
N ILE A 334 -0.70 -6.97 -18.86
CA ILE A 334 -1.53 -6.62 -20.02
C ILE A 334 -2.67 -5.70 -19.61
N LYS A 335 -3.32 -5.95 -18.48
CA LYS A 335 -4.34 -5.04 -17.94
C LYS A 335 -3.80 -3.64 -17.70
N ASN A 336 -2.60 -3.50 -17.13
CA ASN A 336 -1.99 -2.19 -16.92
C ASN A 336 -1.61 -1.49 -18.24
N LEU A 337 -1.18 -2.24 -19.25
CA LEU A 337 -0.87 -1.71 -20.58
C LEU A 337 -2.12 -1.32 -21.39
N THR A 338 -3.26 -1.95 -21.11
CA THR A 338 -4.54 -1.73 -21.79
C THR A 338 -5.49 -0.80 -21.04
N SER A 339 -5.25 -0.55 -19.74
CA SER A 339 -6.04 0.42 -18.98
C SER A 339 -5.72 1.82 -19.48
N SER A 340 -6.75 2.55 -19.89
CA SER A 340 -6.68 3.93 -20.36
C SER A 340 -6.19 4.88 -19.27
N HIS A 341 -4.88 4.99 -19.09
CA HIS A 341 -4.26 6.17 -18.51
C HIS A 341 -4.01 7.14 -19.66
N SER A 342 -5.08 7.83 -20.07
CA SER A 342 -5.01 8.83 -21.13
C SER A 342 -4.01 9.92 -20.72
N ILE A 343 -2.91 9.98 -21.45
CA ILE A 343 -2.13 11.20 -21.58
C ILE A 343 -2.97 12.09 -22.50
N GLY A 344 -3.81 12.93 -21.88
CA GLY A 344 -4.59 13.96 -22.56
C GLY A 344 -6.02 13.56 -22.89
N THR A 345 -6.97 14.08 -22.12
CA THR A 345 -8.33 14.38 -22.59
C THR A 345 -8.91 15.51 -21.72
N ASN A 346 -8.68 16.75 -22.15
CA ASN A 346 -9.60 17.86 -21.95
C ASN A 346 -9.77 18.51 -23.33
N CYS A 347 -10.97 18.38 -23.90
CA CYS A 347 -11.52 19.06 -25.07
C CYS A 347 -10.86 18.81 -26.44
N GLU A 348 -11.42 17.86 -27.20
CA GLU A 348 -12.16 18.02 -28.48
C GLU A 348 -12.37 16.63 -29.11
N GLU A 349 -13.34 16.51 -30.02
CA GLU A 349 -13.69 15.25 -30.70
C GLU A 349 -12.46 14.66 -31.41
N ASP A 350 -12.00 13.50 -30.93
CA ASP A 350 -10.96 12.72 -31.62
C ASP A 350 -11.16 11.24 -31.28
N ASP A 351 -11.20 10.42 -32.33
CA ASP A 351 -11.57 9.00 -32.34
C ASP A 351 -11.06 8.16 -31.15
N CYS A 352 -11.96 7.35 -30.61
CA CYS A 352 -11.68 6.35 -29.57
C CYS A 352 -10.84 5.15 -30.07
N ASP A 353 -9.82 5.38 -30.90
CA ASP A 353 -8.98 4.32 -31.49
C ASP A 353 -7.66 4.06 -30.75
N ARG A 354 -7.20 4.97 -29.87
CA ARG A 354 -5.83 4.92 -29.30
C ARG A 354 -5.56 3.92 -28.18
N VAL A 355 -6.60 3.33 -27.56
CA VAL A 355 -6.42 2.31 -26.49
C VAL A 355 -5.92 0.99 -27.05
N LEU A 356 -6.38 0.65 -28.27
CA LEU A 356 -5.93 -0.53 -28.98
C LEU A 356 -4.56 -0.32 -29.61
N ASP A 357 -4.09 0.91 -29.80
CA ASP A 357 -2.79 1.17 -30.43
C ASP A 357 -1.61 0.77 -29.53
N ASN A 358 -1.66 1.01 -28.22
CA ASN A 358 -0.60 0.52 -27.31
C ASN A 358 -0.57 -1.02 -27.27
N LEU A 359 -1.74 -1.66 -27.31
CA LEU A 359 -1.86 -3.11 -27.35
C LEU A 359 -1.44 -3.67 -28.72
N LYS A 360 -1.78 -3.00 -29.83
CA LYS A 360 -1.38 -3.36 -31.19
C LYS A 360 0.12 -3.18 -31.39
N GLU A 361 0.69 -2.06 -30.94
CA GLU A 361 2.14 -1.81 -30.93
C GLU A 361 2.86 -2.92 -30.15
N PHE A 362 2.35 -3.27 -28.96
CA PHE A 362 2.88 -4.36 -28.14
C PHE A 362 2.72 -5.77 -28.74
N LEU A 363 1.67 -6.00 -29.54
CA LEU A 363 1.35 -7.30 -30.14
C LEU A 363 1.96 -7.51 -31.53
N PHE A 364 2.16 -6.44 -32.30
CA PHE A 364 2.42 -6.52 -33.74
C PHE A 364 3.70 -5.79 -34.18
N ASN A 365 4.41 -5.05 -33.31
CA ASN A 365 5.65 -4.33 -33.66
C ASN A 365 5.53 -3.46 -34.93
N GLU A 366 4.34 -2.95 -35.27
CA GLU A 366 4.20 -2.09 -36.44
C GLU A 366 4.74 -0.70 -36.11
N LEU A 367 5.91 -0.39 -36.66
CA LEU A 367 6.43 0.98 -36.71
C LEU A 367 5.42 1.86 -37.47
N PRO A 368 5.13 3.09 -37.01
CA PRO A 368 4.37 4.03 -37.82
C PRO A 368 5.12 4.25 -39.13
N ILE A 369 4.44 4.08 -40.26
CA ILE A 369 4.93 4.48 -41.57
C ILE A 369 5.16 5.99 -41.50
N GLU A 370 6.43 6.40 -41.49
CA GLU A 370 6.79 7.80 -41.70
C GLU A 370 6.25 8.20 -43.07
N LYS A 371 5.29 9.14 -43.10
CA LYS A 371 5.01 9.90 -44.32
C LYS A 371 6.17 10.87 -44.49
N ASP A 372 6.93 10.64 -45.55
CA ASP A 372 8.03 11.49 -46.00
C ASP A 372 7.67 12.98 -45.94
N ALA A 373 8.47 13.73 -45.20
CA ALA A 373 8.58 15.17 -45.35
C ALA A 373 10.08 15.53 -45.38
N ALA A 374 10.57 15.60 -46.62
CA ALA A 374 11.68 16.41 -47.13
C ALA A 374 12.87 16.72 -46.21
N GLU A 375 13.99 16.14 -46.61
CA GLU A 375 15.37 16.65 -46.58
C GLU A 375 15.56 18.10 -46.10
N GLU A 376 16.38 18.27 -45.06
CA GLU A 376 17.48 19.23 -45.13
C GLU A 376 18.66 18.72 -44.30
N ASN A 377 19.76 18.49 -45.01
CA ASN A 377 21.06 18.15 -44.46
C ASN A 377 21.56 19.29 -43.58
N ASP A 378 22.09 18.98 -42.39
CA ASP A 378 23.41 19.54 -42.10
C ASP A 378 24.27 18.70 -41.17
N SER A 379 25.53 18.69 -41.58
CA SER A 379 26.67 17.91 -41.12
C SER A 379 27.32 18.48 -39.85
N ASN A 380 27.75 17.59 -38.95
CA ASN A 380 29.07 17.59 -38.29
C ASN A 380 29.11 16.47 -37.24
N CYS A 381 29.95 15.43 -37.43
CA CYS A 381 31.27 15.28 -36.80
C CYS A 381 31.19 15.32 -35.25
N SER A 382 31.67 14.36 -34.46
CA SER A 382 32.67 13.31 -34.66
C SER A 382 32.83 12.55 -33.32
N ASN A 383 33.14 11.25 -33.41
CA ASN A 383 34.02 10.45 -32.53
C ASN A 383 33.87 10.54 -30.98
N ILE A 384 33.79 9.39 -30.30
CA ILE A 384 34.91 8.72 -29.58
C ILE A 384 34.37 7.58 -28.67
N LYS A 385 34.77 6.36 -29.06
CA LYS A 385 35.24 5.18 -28.30
C LYS A 385 34.71 4.84 -26.89
N THR A 386 34.25 3.58 -26.82
CA THR A 386 34.46 2.55 -25.78
C THR A 386 35.69 2.74 -24.89
N ILE A 387 35.59 2.39 -23.60
CA ILE A 387 36.57 1.58 -22.85
C ILE A 387 35.88 0.95 -21.62
N GLN A 388 36.03 -0.38 -21.56
CA GLN A 388 35.83 -1.39 -20.49
C GLN A 388 34.49 -1.48 -19.74
#